data_AF-A0A0J0XX22-F1
#
_entry.id   AF-A0A0J0XX22-F1
#
_cell.length_a   1.000
_cell.length_b   1.000
_cell.length_c   1.000
_cell.angle_alpha   90.00
_cell.angle_beta   90.00
_cell.angle_gamma   90.00
#
_symmetry.space_group_name_H-M   'P 1'
#
loop_
_entity.id
_entity.type
_entity.pdbx_description
1 polymer ?
#
loop_
_entity_poly.entity_id
_entity_poly.type
_entity_poly.pdbx_seq_one_letter_code
_entity_poly.pdbx_strand_id
1 'polypeptide(L)'
;MSRTTDAMKAAEVERILKAFKQNPYEVLDIHAFATDSEVKKTYRKKSLLIHPDKFKHEQGPEAFDLLKKAEGMLSDPAEREKIDSILTYARTLVLKEALGSGYSTKVEDDDPRVTGMSPPFQVQLRIKAKRLILAETDDEKKRANMVAVNEANERAAMEAEKARRKRKAEEQKAWEGELLVLRARHGVAILTRPGRIRWSSSRCLKRLARRREKMTIVRLDADAIFHYANPTYRYLSIPSPSSSFLP
;
A
#
# COMPACT_ATOMS: atom_id res chain seq x y z
N MET A 1 -19.23 -55.60 5.77
CA MET A 1 -19.74 -54.60 4.81
C MET A 1 -19.10 -53.20 4.93
N SER A 2 -18.16 -52.91 5.86
CA SER A 2 -17.66 -51.52 6.05
C SER A 2 -16.47 -51.07 5.19
N ARG A 3 -15.66 -51.96 4.61
CA ARG A 3 -14.47 -51.54 3.82
C ARG A 3 -14.83 -50.72 2.58
N THR A 4 -15.96 -51.01 1.93
CA THR A 4 -16.41 -50.28 0.73
C THR A 4 -16.79 -48.83 1.06
N THR A 5 -17.37 -48.58 2.23
CA THR A 5 -17.76 -47.23 2.65
C THR A 5 -16.55 -46.38 3.05
N ASP A 6 -15.50 -46.99 3.61
CA ASP A 6 -14.32 -46.24 4.02
C ASP A 6 -13.44 -45.84 2.82
N ALA A 7 -13.39 -46.67 1.77
CA ALA A 7 -12.76 -46.30 0.50
C ALA A 7 -13.48 -45.10 -0.16
N MET A 8 -14.82 -45.07 -0.13
CA MET A 8 -15.59 -43.93 -0.64
C MET A 8 -15.37 -42.66 0.18
N LYS A 9 -15.25 -42.77 1.52
CA LYS A 9 -14.91 -41.63 2.39
C LYS A 9 -13.51 -41.08 2.09
N ALA A 10 -12.52 -41.95 1.91
CA ALA A 10 -11.17 -41.56 1.57
C ALA A 10 -11.12 -40.85 0.21
N ALA A 11 -11.79 -41.39 -0.80
CA ALA A 11 -11.90 -40.76 -2.13
C ALA A 11 -12.58 -39.39 -2.07
N GLU A 12 -13.59 -39.23 -1.21
CA GLU A 12 -14.25 -37.94 -0.98
C GLU A 12 -13.31 -36.90 -0.36
N VAL A 13 -12.51 -37.30 0.63
CA VAL A 13 -11.47 -36.45 1.25
C VAL A 13 -10.47 -35.99 0.19
N GLU A 14 -9.95 -36.91 -0.61
CA GLU A 14 -9.00 -36.58 -1.69
C GLU A 14 -9.62 -35.63 -2.72
N ARG A 15 -10.88 -35.86 -3.12
CA ARG A 15 -11.59 -34.98 -4.05
C ARG A 15 -11.70 -33.55 -3.50
N ILE A 16 -12.05 -33.40 -2.22
CA ILE A 16 -12.18 -32.09 -1.56
C ILE A 16 -10.83 -31.36 -1.51
N LEU A 17 -9.75 -32.08 -1.21
CA LEU A 17 -8.40 -31.49 -1.16
C LEU A 17 -7.90 -31.05 -2.54
N LYS A 18 -8.26 -31.81 -3.59
CA LYS A 18 -7.93 -31.47 -4.98
C LYS A 18 -8.82 -30.36 -5.57
N ALA A 19 -10.01 -30.14 -4.99
CA ALA A 19 -10.94 -29.12 -5.43
C ALA A 19 -10.34 -27.71 -5.32
N PHE A 20 -10.81 -26.80 -6.16
CA PHE A 20 -10.34 -25.43 -6.13
C PHE A 20 -10.89 -24.68 -4.91
N LYS A 21 -10.03 -24.43 -3.92
CA LYS A 21 -10.39 -23.88 -2.59
C LYS A 21 -11.12 -22.54 -2.62
N GLN A 22 -10.99 -21.74 -3.68
CA GLN A 22 -11.67 -20.45 -3.83
C GLN A 22 -13.05 -20.56 -4.49
N ASN A 23 -13.43 -21.74 -5.00
CA ASN A 23 -14.75 -22.01 -5.56
C ASN A 23 -15.53 -22.96 -4.63
N PRO A 24 -16.47 -22.44 -3.83
CA PRO A 24 -17.21 -23.25 -2.85
C PRO A 24 -18.15 -24.28 -3.51
N TYR A 25 -18.70 -23.99 -4.70
CA TYR A 25 -19.54 -24.94 -5.43
C TYR A 25 -18.75 -26.19 -5.86
N GLU A 26 -17.49 -26.00 -6.23
CA GLU A 26 -16.58 -27.09 -6.61
C GLU A 26 -16.15 -27.93 -5.42
N VAL A 27 -15.92 -27.31 -4.25
CA VAL A 27 -15.61 -28.01 -2.99
C VAL A 27 -16.80 -28.86 -2.53
N LEU A 28 -18.01 -28.31 -2.61
CA LEU A 28 -19.25 -28.99 -2.26
C LEU A 28 -19.76 -29.94 -3.36
N ASP A 29 -19.14 -29.95 -4.54
CA ASP A 29 -19.52 -30.77 -5.71
C ASP A 29 -21.01 -30.62 -6.06
N ILE A 30 -21.46 -29.37 -6.15
CA ILE A 30 -22.83 -28.99 -6.49
C ILE A 30 -22.83 -28.13 -7.76
N HIS A 31 -23.99 -28.03 -8.39
CA HIS A 31 -24.17 -27.19 -9.57
C HIS A 31 -23.97 -25.70 -9.22
N ALA A 32 -23.47 -24.93 -10.18
CA ALA A 32 -23.30 -23.49 -10.02
C ALA A 32 -24.68 -22.84 -9.89
N PHE A 33 -24.88 -21.94 -8.93
CA PHE A 33 -26.20 -21.34 -8.63
C PHE A 33 -27.20 -22.27 -7.91
N ALA A 34 -26.73 -23.36 -7.28
CA ALA A 34 -27.56 -24.20 -6.42
C ALA A 34 -28.24 -23.40 -5.29
N THR A 35 -29.43 -23.83 -4.87
CA THR A 35 -30.19 -23.15 -3.80
C THR A 35 -29.55 -23.33 -2.42
N ASP A 36 -29.81 -22.42 -1.49
CA ASP A 36 -29.34 -22.51 -0.09
C ASP A 36 -29.71 -23.84 0.57
N SER A 37 -30.89 -24.36 0.23
CA SER A 37 -31.38 -25.65 0.72
C SER A 37 -30.49 -26.80 0.26
N GLU A 38 -30.10 -26.80 -1.01
CA GLU A 38 -29.21 -27.81 -1.59
C GLU A 38 -27.79 -27.72 -1.03
N VAL A 39 -27.28 -26.49 -0.84
CA VAL A 39 -25.99 -26.23 -0.19
C VAL A 39 -25.97 -26.85 1.21
N LYS A 40 -26.97 -26.51 2.05
CA LYS A 40 -27.06 -27.01 3.43
C LYS A 40 -27.26 -28.52 3.48
N LYS A 41 -28.09 -29.08 2.61
CA LYS A 41 -28.34 -30.52 2.52
C LYS A 41 -27.07 -31.28 2.15
N THR A 42 -26.34 -30.78 1.15
CA THR A 42 -25.11 -31.42 0.66
C THR A 42 -23.99 -31.31 1.69
N TYR A 43 -23.82 -30.14 2.31
CA TYR A 43 -22.88 -29.95 3.41
C TYR A 43 -23.16 -30.92 4.56
N ARG A 44 -24.40 -31.03 5.05
CA ARG A 44 -24.76 -31.99 6.12
C ARG A 44 -24.41 -33.43 5.75
N LYS A 45 -24.72 -33.85 4.51
CA LYS A 45 -24.42 -35.20 4.03
C LYS A 45 -22.90 -35.47 4.00
N LYS A 46 -22.12 -34.53 3.47
CA LYS A 46 -20.66 -34.67 3.32
C LYS A 46 -19.92 -34.57 4.65
N SER A 47 -20.31 -33.61 5.48
CA SER A 47 -19.75 -33.42 6.82
C SER A 47 -19.94 -34.66 7.70
N LEU A 48 -21.08 -35.35 7.60
CA LEU A 48 -21.30 -36.63 8.30
C LEU A 48 -20.44 -37.77 7.73
N LEU A 49 -20.17 -37.74 6.43
CA LEU A 49 -19.36 -38.76 5.75
C LEU A 49 -17.89 -38.69 6.15
N ILE A 50 -17.32 -37.47 6.24
CA ILE A 50 -15.91 -37.23 6.55
C ILE A 50 -15.65 -36.71 7.97
N HIS A 51 -16.63 -36.84 8.88
CA HIS A 51 -16.49 -36.33 10.24
C HIS A 51 -15.32 -37.01 10.98
N PRO A 52 -14.43 -36.25 11.65
CA PRO A 52 -13.22 -36.82 12.28
C PRO A 52 -13.50 -37.85 13.37
N ASP A 53 -14.68 -37.78 14.01
CA ASP A 53 -15.15 -38.79 14.99
C ASP A 53 -15.49 -40.14 14.34
N LYS A 54 -16.11 -40.12 13.14
CA LYS A 54 -16.61 -41.32 12.45
C LYS A 54 -15.59 -41.93 11.50
N PHE A 55 -14.65 -41.14 11.00
CA PHE A 55 -13.63 -41.56 10.05
C PHE A 55 -12.30 -40.86 10.35
N LYS A 56 -11.32 -41.65 10.80
CA LYS A 56 -9.97 -41.16 11.09
C LYS A 56 -9.13 -41.26 9.82
N HIS A 57 -8.80 -40.11 9.26
CA HIS A 57 -7.92 -39.97 8.10
C HIS A 57 -6.94 -38.83 8.39
N GLU A 58 -5.69 -38.98 7.96
CA GLU A 58 -4.62 -37.99 8.21
C GLU A 58 -5.02 -36.58 7.73
N GLN A 59 -5.59 -36.50 6.53
CA GLN A 59 -6.06 -35.25 5.93
C GLN A 59 -7.57 -34.99 6.10
N GLY A 60 -8.26 -35.80 6.92
CA GLY A 60 -9.70 -35.65 7.17
C GLY A 60 -10.09 -34.30 7.76
N PRO A 61 -9.38 -33.79 8.80
CA PRO A 61 -9.66 -32.48 9.39
C PRO A 61 -9.52 -31.33 8.38
N GLU A 62 -8.48 -31.34 7.54
CA GLU A 62 -8.29 -30.29 6.52
C GLU A 62 -9.44 -30.27 5.51
N ALA A 63 -9.87 -31.43 5.02
CA ALA A 63 -11.00 -31.52 4.11
C ALA A 63 -12.32 -31.07 4.76
N PHE A 64 -12.52 -31.37 6.04
CA PHE A 64 -13.69 -30.92 6.80
C PHE A 64 -13.71 -29.39 6.96
N ASP A 65 -12.57 -28.78 7.26
CA ASP A 65 -12.44 -27.33 7.36
C ASP A 65 -12.72 -26.64 6.02
N LEU A 66 -12.28 -27.23 4.91
CA LEU A 66 -12.61 -26.74 3.56
C LEU A 66 -14.11 -26.79 3.26
N LEU A 67 -14.80 -27.89 3.63
CA LEU A 67 -16.26 -27.98 3.49
C LEU A 67 -16.96 -26.90 4.31
N LYS A 68 -16.53 -26.69 5.56
CA LYS A 68 -17.09 -25.67 6.46
C LYS A 68 -16.88 -24.26 5.90
N LYS A 69 -15.68 -23.99 5.39
CA LYS A 69 -15.38 -22.71 4.74
C LYS A 69 -16.25 -22.48 3.50
N ALA A 70 -16.42 -23.51 2.66
CA ALA A 70 -17.25 -23.42 1.47
C ALA A 70 -18.72 -23.12 1.78
N GLU A 71 -19.29 -23.77 2.81
CA GLU A 71 -20.66 -23.47 3.26
C GLU A 71 -20.79 -22.07 3.86
N GLY A 72 -19.78 -21.61 4.62
CA GLY A 72 -19.74 -20.24 5.12
C GLY A 72 -19.71 -19.19 4.02
N MET A 73 -18.92 -19.40 2.96
CA MET A 73 -18.84 -18.50 1.81
C MET A 73 -20.17 -18.42 1.03
N LEU A 74 -20.91 -19.53 0.93
CA LEU A 74 -22.22 -19.55 0.27
C LEU A 74 -23.37 -19.07 1.15
N SER A 75 -23.17 -19.07 2.48
CA SER A 75 -24.15 -18.58 3.44
C SER A 75 -24.13 -17.05 3.58
N ASP A 76 -22.99 -16.41 3.32
CA ASP A 76 -22.88 -14.96 3.24
C ASP A 76 -23.35 -14.47 1.85
N PRO A 77 -24.43 -13.66 1.77
CA PRO A 77 -24.93 -13.16 0.49
C PRO A 77 -23.92 -12.32 -0.27
N ALA A 78 -23.05 -11.56 0.42
CA ALA A 78 -22.08 -10.67 -0.24
C ALA A 78 -20.95 -11.47 -0.90
N GLU A 79 -20.41 -12.47 -0.21
CA GLU A 79 -19.37 -13.35 -0.76
C GLU A 79 -19.94 -14.25 -1.87
N ARG A 80 -21.18 -14.72 -1.69
CA ARG A 80 -21.87 -15.49 -2.71
C ARG A 80 -22.09 -14.69 -3.98
N GLU A 81 -22.56 -13.45 -3.88
CA GLU A 81 -22.80 -12.59 -5.05
C GLU A 81 -21.52 -12.37 -5.86
N LYS A 82 -20.37 -12.17 -5.19
CA LYS A 82 -19.07 -12.06 -5.88
C LYS A 82 -18.78 -13.31 -6.71
N ILE A 83 -18.94 -14.49 -6.12
CA ILE A 83 -18.64 -15.76 -6.80
C ILE A 83 -19.65 -16.02 -7.93
N ASP A 84 -20.93 -15.77 -7.67
CA ASP A 84 -22.02 -15.95 -8.65
C ASP A 84 -21.86 -14.99 -9.83
N SER A 85 -21.38 -13.76 -9.61
CA SER A 85 -21.07 -12.81 -10.68
C SER A 85 -19.95 -13.33 -11.59
N ILE A 86 -18.88 -13.88 -11.00
CA ILE A 86 -17.75 -14.47 -11.73
C ILE A 86 -18.21 -15.72 -12.51
N LEU A 87 -19.03 -16.57 -11.90
CA LEU A 87 -19.58 -17.76 -12.56
C LEU A 87 -20.51 -17.40 -13.71
N THR A 88 -21.34 -16.37 -13.56
CA THR A 88 -22.23 -15.88 -14.61
C THR A 88 -21.44 -15.31 -15.78
N TYR A 89 -20.38 -14.55 -15.48
CA TYR A 89 -19.45 -14.05 -16.50
C TYR A 89 -18.72 -15.20 -17.21
N ALA A 90 -18.22 -16.18 -16.46
CA ALA A 90 -17.57 -17.38 -17.00
C ALA A 90 -18.51 -18.15 -17.94
N ARG A 91 -19.76 -18.36 -17.52
CA ARG A 91 -20.83 -19.01 -18.31
C ARG A 91 -21.03 -18.28 -19.64
N THR A 92 -21.15 -16.95 -19.59
CA THR A 92 -21.34 -16.11 -20.77
C THR A 92 -20.16 -16.23 -21.74
N LEU A 93 -18.93 -16.22 -21.23
CA LEU A 93 -17.73 -16.39 -22.05
C LEU A 93 -17.66 -17.76 -22.71
N VAL A 94 -17.97 -18.84 -21.99
CA VAL A 94 -18.01 -20.19 -22.56
C VAL A 94 -19.07 -20.29 -23.66
N LEU A 95 -20.28 -19.79 -23.41
CA LEU A 95 -21.35 -19.79 -24.41
C LEU A 95 -20.98 -18.98 -25.65
N LYS A 96 -20.31 -17.83 -25.47
CA LYS A 96 -19.82 -17.00 -26.57
C LYS A 96 -18.74 -17.71 -27.40
N GLU A 97 -17.81 -18.40 -26.74
CA GLU A 97 -16.76 -19.17 -27.41
C GLU A 97 -17.32 -20.37 -28.17
N ALA A 98 -18.33 -21.04 -27.61
CA ALA A 98 -18.96 -22.22 -28.20
C ALA A 98 -19.92 -21.88 -29.35
N LEU A 99 -20.76 -20.86 -29.20
CA LEU A 99 -21.88 -20.56 -30.10
C LEU A 99 -21.63 -19.35 -31.01
N GLY A 100 -20.49 -18.66 -30.85
CA GLY A 100 -20.10 -17.53 -31.68
C GLY A 100 -21.11 -16.38 -31.64
N SER A 101 -21.51 -15.86 -32.81
CA SER A 101 -22.48 -14.76 -32.93
C SER A 101 -23.92 -15.15 -32.58
N GLY A 102 -24.22 -16.44 -32.49
CA GLY A 102 -25.55 -16.97 -32.16
C GLY A 102 -25.76 -17.27 -30.67
N TYR A 103 -24.80 -16.91 -29.80
CA TYR A 103 -24.93 -17.14 -28.37
C TYR A 103 -26.05 -16.30 -27.77
N SER A 104 -26.80 -16.90 -26.84
CA SER A 104 -27.80 -16.22 -26.04
C SER A 104 -27.59 -16.57 -24.58
N THR A 105 -27.79 -15.61 -23.69
CA THR A 105 -27.70 -15.82 -22.24
C THR A 105 -28.84 -16.69 -21.69
N LYS A 106 -29.90 -16.91 -22.48
CA LYS A 106 -31.07 -17.74 -22.14
C LYS A 106 -30.91 -19.22 -22.53
N VAL A 107 -29.73 -19.62 -23.01
CA VAL A 107 -29.49 -21.03 -23.34
C VAL A 107 -29.30 -21.80 -22.04
N GLU A 108 -30.18 -22.77 -21.83
CA GLU A 108 -30.12 -23.70 -20.69
C GLU A 108 -28.98 -24.72 -20.87
N ASP A 109 -28.56 -25.33 -19.75
CA ASP A 109 -27.45 -26.29 -19.74
C ASP A 109 -27.76 -27.57 -20.56
N ASP A 110 -29.05 -27.91 -20.68
CA ASP A 110 -29.54 -29.12 -21.35
C ASP A 110 -29.75 -28.96 -22.86
N ASP A 111 -29.46 -27.78 -23.43
CA ASP A 111 -29.61 -27.55 -24.87
C ASP A 111 -28.68 -28.50 -25.67
N PRO A 112 -29.15 -29.16 -26.75
CA PRO A 112 -28.33 -30.02 -27.61
C PRO A 112 -27.02 -29.37 -28.09
N ARG A 113 -27.02 -28.05 -28.27
CA ARG A 113 -25.83 -27.27 -28.69
C ARG A 113 -24.77 -27.19 -27.59
N VAL A 114 -25.19 -27.28 -26.33
CA VAL A 114 -24.32 -27.19 -25.15
C VAL A 114 -23.89 -28.60 -24.69
N THR A 115 -24.80 -29.57 -24.75
CA THR A 115 -24.54 -30.95 -24.31
C THR A 115 -23.57 -31.70 -25.23
N GLY A 116 -23.54 -31.39 -26.54
CA GLY A 116 -22.63 -31.99 -27.52
C GLY A 116 -21.18 -31.51 -27.49
N MET A 117 -20.80 -30.65 -26.53
CA MET A 117 -19.46 -30.05 -26.50
C MET A 117 -18.38 -30.97 -25.92
N SER A 118 -17.19 -30.93 -26.52
CA SER A 118 -15.99 -31.60 -26.00
C SER A 118 -14.88 -30.57 -25.76
N PRO A 119 -14.42 -30.36 -24.51
CA PRO A 119 -14.86 -30.98 -23.26
C PRO A 119 -16.31 -30.60 -22.87
N PRO A 120 -16.96 -31.34 -21.93
CA PRO A 120 -18.31 -31.02 -21.48
C PRO A 120 -18.44 -29.59 -20.95
N PHE A 121 -19.60 -28.97 -21.15
CA PHE A 121 -19.86 -27.57 -20.78
C PHE A 121 -19.46 -27.24 -19.34
N GLN A 122 -19.88 -28.08 -18.38
CA GLN A 122 -19.58 -27.88 -16.96
C GLN A 122 -18.07 -27.89 -16.68
N VAL A 123 -17.30 -28.71 -17.42
CA VAL A 123 -15.83 -28.76 -17.28
C VAL A 123 -15.22 -27.46 -17.83
N GLN A 124 -15.69 -26.99 -18.98
CA GLN A 124 -15.23 -25.71 -19.54
C GLN A 124 -15.57 -24.54 -18.62
N LEU A 125 -16.78 -24.51 -18.06
CA LEU A 125 -17.22 -23.53 -17.08
C LEU A 125 -16.31 -23.52 -15.86
N ARG A 126 -16.02 -24.69 -15.27
CA ARG A 126 -15.09 -24.80 -14.13
C ARG A 126 -13.70 -24.29 -14.45
N ILE A 127 -13.15 -24.63 -15.62
CA ILE A 127 -11.84 -24.16 -16.06
C ILE A 127 -11.82 -22.63 -16.22
N LYS A 128 -12.84 -22.07 -16.86
CA LYS A 128 -12.96 -20.61 -17.08
C LYS A 128 -13.19 -19.87 -15.77
N ALA A 129 -14.10 -20.34 -14.93
CA ALA A 129 -14.35 -19.79 -13.62
C ALA A 129 -13.08 -19.78 -12.76
N LYS A 130 -12.35 -20.89 -12.71
CA LYS A 130 -11.07 -20.96 -12.00
C LYS A 130 -10.07 -19.91 -12.48
N ARG A 131 -9.94 -19.70 -13.79
CA ARG A 131 -9.06 -18.66 -14.35
C ARG A 131 -9.48 -17.25 -13.93
N LEU A 132 -10.77 -16.96 -13.98
CA LEU A 132 -11.31 -15.64 -13.62
C LEU A 132 -11.18 -15.36 -12.13
N ILE A 133 -11.50 -16.33 -11.27
CA ILE A 133 -11.33 -16.19 -9.82
C ILE A 133 -9.85 -15.94 -9.48
N LEU A 134 -8.93 -16.70 -10.07
CA LEU A 134 -7.50 -16.47 -9.86
C LEU A 134 -7.07 -15.07 -10.31
N ALA A 135 -7.50 -14.65 -11.50
CA ALA A 135 -7.18 -13.32 -12.05
C ALA A 135 -7.68 -12.19 -11.13
N GLU A 136 -8.93 -12.24 -10.67
CA GLU A 136 -9.47 -11.23 -9.75
C GLU A 136 -8.66 -11.20 -8.46
N THR A 137 -8.34 -12.36 -7.88
CA THR A 137 -7.57 -12.41 -6.62
C THR A 137 -6.14 -11.93 -6.77
N ASP A 138 -5.51 -12.12 -7.92
CA ASP A 138 -4.17 -11.61 -8.18
C ASP A 138 -4.19 -10.10 -8.44
N ASP A 139 -5.23 -9.59 -9.08
CA ASP A 139 -5.42 -8.16 -9.28
C ASP A 139 -5.75 -7.44 -7.96
N GLU A 140 -6.55 -8.03 -7.08
CA GLU A 140 -6.76 -7.55 -5.72
C GLU A 140 -5.45 -7.46 -4.94
N LYS A 141 -4.61 -8.51 -4.98
CA LYS A 141 -3.28 -8.49 -4.34
C LYS A 141 -2.38 -7.41 -4.92
N LYS A 142 -2.37 -7.22 -6.24
CA LYS A 142 -1.58 -6.15 -6.89
C LYS A 142 -2.08 -4.77 -6.46
N ARG A 143 -3.40 -4.54 -6.44
CA ARG A 143 -4.01 -3.29 -5.99
C ARG A 143 -3.64 -3.01 -4.52
N ALA A 144 -3.79 -3.99 -3.64
CA ALA A 144 -3.43 -3.87 -2.23
C ALA A 144 -1.93 -3.58 -2.03
N ASN A 145 -1.05 -4.29 -2.76
CA ASN A 145 0.38 -4.05 -2.70
C ASN A 145 0.75 -2.65 -3.22
N MET A 146 0.13 -2.19 -4.30
CA MET A 146 0.34 -0.84 -4.84
C MET A 146 -0.05 0.24 -3.82
N VAL A 147 -1.19 0.09 -3.15
CA VAL A 147 -1.62 1.00 -2.08
C VAL A 147 -0.62 0.99 -0.93
N ALA A 148 -0.20 -0.19 -0.46
CA ALA A 148 0.78 -0.31 0.62
C ALA A 148 2.14 0.32 0.27
N VAL A 149 2.61 0.14 -0.97
CA VAL A 149 3.85 0.75 -1.46
C VAL A 149 3.73 2.28 -1.52
N ASN A 150 2.61 2.80 -2.02
CA ASN A 150 2.37 4.24 -2.06
C ASN A 150 2.32 4.85 -0.65
N GLU A 151 1.59 4.23 0.27
CA GLU A 151 1.56 4.67 1.68
C GLU A 151 2.95 4.62 2.33
N ALA A 152 3.74 3.58 2.05
CA ALA A 152 5.11 3.48 2.56
C ALA A 152 6.01 4.59 2.00
N ASN A 153 5.90 4.87 0.70
CA ASN A 153 6.63 5.96 0.04
C ASN A 153 6.24 7.33 0.60
N GLU A 154 4.94 7.57 0.84
CA GLU A 154 4.45 8.80 1.44
C GLU A 154 4.95 8.97 2.88
N ARG A 155 4.93 7.90 3.69
CA ARG A 155 5.47 7.91 5.05
C ARG A 155 6.97 8.21 5.04
N ALA A 156 7.73 7.56 4.16
CA ALA A 156 9.17 7.82 4.01
C ALA A 156 9.45 9.27 3.57
N ALA A 157 8.66 9.84 2.66
CA ALA A 157 8.78 11.23 2.24
C ALA A 157 8.50 12.21 3.40
N MET A 158 7.45 11.96 4.19
CA MET A 158 7.15 12.77 5.38
C MET A 158 8.25 12.70 6.44
N GLU A 159 8.82 11.52 6.68
CA GLU A 159 9.93 11.35 7.61
C GLU A 159 11.22 12.01 7.12
N ALA A 160 11.54 11.88 5.83
CA ALA A 160 12.68 12.53 5.21
C ALA A 160 12.55 14.07 5.31
N GLU A 161 11.35 14.62 5.12
CA GLU A 161 11.09 16.05 5.27
C GLU A 161 11.26 16.51 6.72
N LYS A 162 10.72 15.76 7.69
CA LYS A 162 10.90 16.05 9.12
C LYS A 162 12.39 15.99 9.51
N ALA A 163 13.12 14.99 9.03
CA ALA A 163 14.56 14.86 9.27
C ALA A 163 15.34 16.05 8.66
N ARG A 164 14.98 16.48 7.45
CA ARG A 164 15.58 17.65 6.79
C ARG A 164 15.34 18.93 7.59
N ARG A 165 14.10 19.15 8.07
CA ARG A 165 13.77 20.30 8.93
C ARG A 165 14.53 20.26 10.24
N LYS A 166 14.62 19.09 10.88
CA LYS A 166 15.37 18.89 12.12
C LYS A 166 16.85 19.21 11.94
N ARG A 167 17.48 18.68 10.89
CA ARG A 167 18.90 18.97 10.55
C ARG A 167 19.16 20.46 10.38
N LYS A 168 18.32 21.16 9.61
CA LYS A 168 18.45 22.63 9.42
C LYS A 168 18.31 23.39 10.74
N ALA A 169 17.36 22.99 11.60
CA ALA A 169 17.16 23.62 12.89
C ALA A 169 18.33 23.36 13.85
N GLU A 170 18.94 22.17 13.82
CA GLU A 170 20.14 21.83 14.58
C GLU A 170 21.36 22.61 14.08
N GLU A 171 21.56 22.69 12.77
CA GLU A 171 22.61 23.50 12.13
C GLU A 171 22.46 24.99 12.50
N GLN A 172 21.24 25.53 12.46
CA GLN A 172 20.97 26.92 12.87
C GLN A 172 21.27 27.13 14.36
N LYS A 173 20.83 26.23 15.24
CA LYS A 173 21.14 26.29 16.68
C LYS A 173 22.64 26.20 16.95
N ALA A 174 23.36 25.33 16.23
CA ALA A 174 24.81 25.22 16.34
C ALA A 174 25.50 26.52 15.94
N TRP A 175 25.09 27.11 14.81
CA TRP A 175 25.60 28.39 14.33
C TRP A 175 25.33 29.54 15.31
N GLU A 176 24.11 29.62 15.86
CA GLU A 176 23.77 30.60 16.90
C GLU A 176 24.62 30.41 18.17
N GLY A 177 24.87 29.16 18.56
CA GLY A 177 25.76 28.82 19.67
C GLY A 177 27.20 29.27 19.45
N GLU A 178 27.76 29.00 18.26
CA GLU A 178 29.10 29.47 17.88
C GLU A 178 29.18 31.00 17.90
N LEU A 179 28.16 31.68 17.37
CA LEU A 179 28.08 33.13 17.36
C LEU A 179 28.05 33.71 18.78
N LEU A 180 27.33 33.05 19.70
CA LEU A 180 27.31 33.37 21.14
C LEU A 180 28.69 33.22 21.79
N VAL A 181 29.42 32.15 21.48
CA VAL A 181 30.78 31.92 21.98
C VAL A 181 31.75 33.00 21.45
N LEU A 182 31.65 33.35 20.17
CA LEU A 182 32.44 34.43 19.57
C LEU A 182 32.13 35.78 20.22
N ARG A 183 30.85 36.08 20.46
CA ARG A 183 30.40 37.31 21.15
C ARG A 183 30.88 37.37 22.60
N ALA A 184 31.00 36.23 23.27
CA ALA A 184 31.54 36.14 24.63
C ALA A 184 33.07 36.29 24.67
N ARG A 185 33.80 35.74 23.68
CA ARG A 185 35.27 35.88 23.57
C ARG A 185 35.70 37.28 23.13
N HIS A 186 35.00 37.89 22.18
CA HIS A 186 35.27 39.23 21.68
C HIS A 186 34.20 40.18 22.20
N GLY A 187 34.43 40.77 23.39
CA GLY A 187 33.49 41.70 24.02
C GLY A 187 33.00 42.78 23.04
N VAL A 188 31.67 42.87 22.87
CA VAL A 188 30.96 43.72 21.90
C VAL A 188 31.61 45.09 21.70
N ALA A 189 32.21 45.30 20.52
CA ALA A 189 32.66 46.62 20.07
C ALA A 189 31.49 47.36 19.40
N ILE A 190 31.11 48.50 19.96
CA ILE A 190 30.23 49.49 19.31
C ILE A 190 31.13 50.65 18.87
N LEU A 191 31.28 50.86 17.56
CA LEU A 191 31.97 52.05 17.03
C LEU A 191 31.06 53.28 17.11
N THR A 192 31.65 54.41 17.47
CA THR A 192 31.13 55.74 17.16
C THR A 192 32.06 56.44 16.15
N ARG A 193 31.46 56.89 15.05
CA ARG A 193 32.01 57.66 13.90
C ARG A 193 32.99 56.94 12.94
N PRO A 194 33.02 57.35 11.65
CA PRO A 194 33.86 56.70 10.65
C PRO A 194 35.34 56.94 10.97
N GLY A 195 36.13 55.87 11.02
CA GLY A 195 37.59 55.94 11.00
C GLY A 195 38.36 55.71 12.32
N ARG A 196 37.73 55.31 13.44
CA ARG A 196 38.50 54.95 14.65
C ARG A 196 37.82 53.87 15.51
N ILE A 197 38.43 52.70 15.63
CA ILE A 197 37.98 51.62 16.53
C ILE A 197 38.68 51.76 17.89
N ARG A 198 37.91 51.82 18.99
CA ARG A 198 38.47 51.71 20.35
C ARG A 198 37.63 50.74 21.19
N TRP A 199 38.31 49.79 21.83
CA TRP A 199 37.70 48.80 22.71
C TRP A 199 37.50 49.39 24.12
N SER A 200 36.32 49.17 24.72
CA SER A 200 36.08 49.53 26.12
C SER A 200 35.31 48.41 26.82
N SER A 201 35.69 48.11 28.07
CA SER A 201 35.03 47.08 28.87
C SER A 201 33.66 47.55 29.39
N SER A 202 32.77 46.59 29.69
CA SER A 202 31.34 46.76 29.98
C SER A 202 30.93 47.79 31.04
N ARG A 203 31.86 48.33 31.85
CA ARG A 203 31.54 49.38 32.84
C ARG A 203 31.33 50.76 32.23
N CYS A 204 31.80 51.02 30.99
CA CYS A 204 31.71 52.35 30.37
C CYS A 204 30.32 52.67 29.80
N LEU A 205 29.58 51.65 29.35
CA LEU A 205 28.27 51.82 28.67
C LEU A 205 27.17 52.38 29.59
N LYS A 206 27.20 52.08 30.89
CA LYS A 206 26.20 52.58 31.87
C LYS A 206 26.29 54.09 32.13
N ARG A 207 27.42 54.75 31.81
CA ARG A 207 27.57 56.21 31.94
C ARG A 207 27.03 56.96 30.72
N LEU A 208 27.14 56.39 29.52
CA LEU A 208 26.72 57.03 28.28
C LEU A 208 25.18 57.05 28.11
N ALA A 209 24.47 56.05 28.65
CA ALA A 209 23.01 55.98 28.59
C ALA A 209 22.27 57.11 29.35
N ARG A 210 22.94 57.90 30.20
CA ARG A 210 22.31 59.02 30.94
C ARG A 210 22.26 60.34 30.17
N ARG A 211 23.02 60.49 29.08
CA ARG A 211 22.92 61.65 28.19
C ARG A 211 22.02 61.27 27.02
N ARG A 212 20.78 61.76 27.02
CA ARG A 212 19.79 61.64 25.94
C ARG A 212 20.28 62.34 24.66
N GLU A 213 21.32 61.82 24.03
CA GLU A 213 21.66 62.17 22.64
C GLU A 213 21.09 61.09 21.71
N LYS A 214 20.41 61.54 20.66
CA LYS A 214 19.72 60.71 19.68
C LYS A 214 20.72 59.74 19.02
N MET A 215 20.67 58.47 19.40
CA MET A 215 21.45 57.42 18.76
C MET A 215 20.64 56.82 17.61
N THR A 216 21.07 57.07 16.37
CA THR A 216 20.59 56.35 15.21
C THR A 216 21.22 54.96 15.25
N ILE A 217 20.43 53.93 15.56
CA ILE A 217 20.85 52.53 15.48
C ILE A 217 20.92 52.18 14.00
N VAL A 218 22.11 52.25 13.40
CA VAL A 218 22.36 51.66 12.09
C VAL A 218 22.63 50.18 12.32
N ARG A 219 21.67 49.33 11.91
CA ARG A 219 21.86 47.88 11.78
C ARG A 219 22.99 47.70 10.76
N LEU A 220 24.16 47.24 11.21
CA LEU A 220 25.18 46.79 10.27
C LEU A 220 24.69 45.46 9.69
N ASP A 221 24.46 45.45 8.38
CA ASP A 221 24.16 44.22 7.65
C ASP A 221 25.31 43.21 7.83
N ALA A 222 24.94 41.95 8.01
CA ALA A 222 25.81 40.87 8.45
C ALA A 222 27.00 40.59 7.51
N ASP A 223 26.96 41.10 6.27
CA ASP A 223 27.99 40.87 5.25
C ASP A 223 29.35 41.51 5.57
N ALA A 224 29.37 42.56 6.40
CA ALA A 224 30.62 43.23 6.78
C ALA A 224 31.50 42.40 7.76
N ILE A 225 30.92 41.43 8.47
CA ILE A 225 31.66 40.62 9.45
C ILE A 225 32.40 39.46 8.77
N PHE A 226 31.87 38.93 7.66
CA PHE A 226 32.44 37.76 6.99
C PHE A 226 33.77 38.08 6.26
N HIS A 227 33.93 39.30 5.76
CA HIS A 227 35.15 39.72 5.03
C HIS A 227 36.40 39.88 5.91
N TYR A 228 36.26 39.97 7.25
CA TYR A 228 37.41 40.24 8.13
C TYR A 228 37.99 38.99 8.80
N ALA A 229 37.33 37.83 8.71
CA ALA A 229 37.74 36.61 9.40
C ALA A 229 38.52 35.61 8.53
N ASN A 230 38.71 35.87 7.23
CA ASN A 230 39.42 34.95 6.34
C ASN A 230 40.40 35.68 5.39
N PRO A 231 41.70 35.79 5.74
CA PRO A 231 42.67 36.54 4.94
C PRO A 231 43.11 35.85 3.63
N THR A 232 42.46 34.76 3.22
CA THR A 232 42.85 33.97 2.04
C THR A 232 41.98 34.16 0.80
N TYR A 233 40.85 34.86 0.86
CA TYR A 233 40.09 35.22 -0.35
C TYR A 233 40.67 36.48 -0.99
N ARG A 234 41.79 36.28 -1.69
CA ARG A 234 42.40 37.25 -2.62
C ARG A 234 41.47 37.42 -3.84
N TYR A 235 41.03 38.65 -4.07
CA TYR A 235 40.64 39.23 -5.37
C TYR A 235 40.06 38.27 -6.42
N LEU A 236 38.72 38.21 -6.50
CA LEU A 236 38.06 38.02 -7.79
C LEU A 236 37.49 39.38 -8.20
N SER A 237 38.16 40.00 -9.17
CA SER A 237 37.78 41.24 -9.82
C SER A 237 36.36 41.15 -10.35
N ILE A 238 35.51 42.07 -9.92
CA ILE A 238 34.18 42.29 -10.50
C ILE A 238 34.39 43.08 -11.80
N PRO A 239 33.98 42.58 -12.99
CA PRO A 239 34.00 43.39 -14.20
C PRO A 239 32.95 44.50 -14.11
N SER A 240 33.36 45.71 -14.49
CA SER A 240 32.54 46.92 -14.56
C SER A 240 31.32 46.73 -15.48
N PRO A 241 30.12 47.18 -15.10
CA PRO A 241 28.96 47.11 -15.97
C PRO A 241 29.10 48.13 -17.11
N SER A 242 29.30 47.63 -18.33
CA SER A 242 29.15 48.42 -19.55
C SER A 242 27.68 48.79 -19.74
N SER A 243 27.41 50.07 -19.59
CA SER A 243 26.21 50.75 -20.06
C SER A 243 26.08 50.59 -21.58
N SER A 244 25.06 49.87 -22.04
CA SER A 244 24.57 49.99 -23.41
C SER A 244 23.06 49.78 -23.44
N PHE A 245 22.41 50.89 -23.77
CA PHE A 245 21.02 51.09 -24.16
C PHE A 245 20.51 50.03 -25.15
N LEU A 246 19.24 49.64 -24.97
CA LEU A 246 18.37 49.04 -25.98
C LEU A 246 18.21 50.01 -27.18
N PRO A 247 17.88 49.50 -28.38
CA PRO A 247 16.50 49.10 -28.67
C PRO A 247 16.29 47.59 -28.85
#